data_AF-A0A538JDD5-F1
#
_entry.id   AF-A0A538JDD5-F1
#
_cell.length_a   1.000
_cell.length_b   1.000
_cell.length_c   1.000
_cell.angle_alpha   90.00
_cell.angle_beta   90.00
_cell.angle_gamma   90.00
#
_symmetry.space_group_name_H-M   'P 1'
#
loop_
_entity.id
_entity.type
_entity.pdbx_description
1 polymer ?
#
loop_
_entity_poly.entity_id
_entity_poly.type
_entity_poly.pdbx_seq_one_letter_code
_entity_poly.pdbx_strand_id
1 'polypeptide(L)' 'MRSLPGWIAKGGAEGLICLAGPGGLGVALKTHDGASRAHRPALAAFLGTLGYELPGWLVVGIDNSRGELVGELTIRRPE' A
#
# COMPACT_ATOMS: atom_id res chain seq x y z
N MET A 1 -8.10 -9.59 -3.06
CA MET A 1 -6.87 -9.64 -2.25
C MET A 1 -7.25 -9.58 -0.78
N ARG A 2 -6.69 -10.45 0.06
CA ARG A 2 -6.76 -10.39 1.53
C ARG A 2 -5.35 -10.56 2.06
N SER A 3 -4.83 -9.54 2.75
CA SER A 3 -3.43 -9.52 3.22
C SER A 3 -3.33 -9.59 4.74
N LEU A 4 -4.38 -9.17 5.46
CA LEU A 4 -4.49 -9.24 6.91
C LEU A 4 -5.86 -9.81 7.31
N PRO A 5 -5.95 -10.76 8.26
CA PRO A 5 -7.23 -11.29 8.75
C PRO A 5 -8.08 -10.21 9.43
N GLY A 6 -9.38 -10.18 9.14
CA GLY A 6 -10.32 -9.23 9.76
C GLY A 6 -10.26 -7.79 9.21
N TRP A 7 -9.49 -7.55 8.15
CA TRP A 7 -9.42 -6.26 7.48
C TRP A 7 -10.34 -6.17 6.27
N ILE A 8 -10.89 -4.99 6.05
CA ILE A 8 -11.55 -4.59 4.80
C ILE A 8 -10.82 -3.40 4.19
N ALA A 9 -10.82 -3.32 2.86
CA ALA A 9 -10.22 -2.21 2.13
C ALA A 9 -11.04 -1.87 0.89
N LYS A 10 -11.09 -0.59 0.56
CA LYS A 10 -11.73 -0.09 -0.66
C LYS A 10 -10.79 0.88 -1.37
N GLY A 11 -10.42 0.52 -2.60
CA GLY A 11 -9.79 1.45 -3.53
C GLY A 11 -10.79 2.53 -3.94
N GLY A 12 -10.33 3.77 -3.94
CA GLY A 12 -11.04 4.96 -4.42
C GLY A 12 -10.40 5.53 -5.68
N ALA A 13 -11.02 6.59 -6.21
CA ALA A 13 -10.47 7.34 -7.33
C ALA A 13 -9.22 8.13 -6.90
N GLU A 14 -8.43 8.56 -7.87
CA GLU A 14 -7.31 9.49 -7.65
C GLU A 14 -6.31 8.99 -6.60
N GLY A 15 -5.94 7.70 -6.62
CA GLY A 15 -4.91 7.19 -5.72
C GLY A 15 -5.30 7.21 -4.25
N LEU A 16 -6.59 7.11 -3.94
CA LEU A 16 -7.10 6.94 -2.58
C LEU A 16 -7.30 5.45 -2.27
N ILE A 17 -6.97 5.05 -1.05
CA ILE A 17 -7.39 3.76 -0.48
C ILE A 17 -7.79 3.96 0.98
N CYS A 18 -8.92 3.36 1.37
CA CYS A 18 -9.39 3.34 2.74
C CYS A 18 -9.39 1.90 3.27
N LEU A 19 -8.96 1.71 4.51
CA LEU A 19 -8.93 0.43 5.20
C LEU A 19 -9.62 0.55 6.57
N ALA A 20 -10.26 -0.53 6.99
CA ALA A 20 -10.71 -0.70 8.36
C ALA A 20 -10.23 -2.05 8.89
N GLY A 21 -9.66 -2.04 10.10
CA GLY A 21 -9.09 -3.20 10.78
C GLY A 21 -9.73 -3.48 12.14
N PRO A 22 -9.26 -4.53 12.83
CA PRO A 22 -9.71 -4.88 14.18
C PRO A 22 -9.53 -3.73 15.18
N GLY A 23 -10.33 -3.72 16.25
CA GLY A 23 -10.23 -2.69 17.29
C GLY A 23 -10.71 -1.30 16.86
N GLY A 24 -11.38 -1.17 15.71
CA GLY A 24 -11.90 0.09 15.20
C GLY A 24 -10.86 0.96 14.48
N LEU A 25 -9.68 0.42 14.14
CA LEU A 25 -8.66 1.16 13.40
C LEU A 25 -9.14 1.47 11.97
N GLY A 26 -9.17 2.76 11.62
CA GLY A 26 -9.42 3.25 10.26
C GLY A 26 -8.18 3.93 9.69
N VAL A 27 -7.85 3.63 8.42
CA VAL A 27 -6.73 4.25 7.71
C VAL A 27 -7.19 4.75 6.35
N ALA A 28 -6.87 5.99 6.00
CA ALA A 28 -7.03 6.53 4.67
C ALA A 28 -5.68 7.00 4.14
N LEU A 29 -5.27 6.50 2.97
CA LEU A 29 -4.03 6.87 2.31
C LEU A 29 -4.33 7.45 0.93
N LYS A 30 -3.77 8.63 0.68
CA LYS A 30 -3.84 9.33 -0.61
C LYS A 30 -2.45 9.47 -1.18
N THR A 31 -2.24 8.97 -2.39
CA THR A 31 -1.05 9.32 -3.17
C THR A 31 -1.28 10.69 -3.80
N HIS A 32 -0.32 11.60 -3.61
CA HIS A 32 -0.44 12.99 -4.08
C HIS A 32 -0.65 13.09 -5.60
N ASP A 33 0.06 12.27 -6.38
CA ASP A 33 -0.01 12.24 -7.85
C ASP A 33 -1.22 11.47 -8.41
N GLY A 34 -2.13 11.02 -7.55
CA GLY A 34 -3.34 10.30 -7.95
C GLY A 34 -3.13 8.84 -8.35
N ALA A 35 -1.93 8.27 -8.24
CA ALA A 35 -1.65 6.90 -8.66
C ALA A 35 -1.67 5.89 -7.48
N SER A 36 -2.14 4.67 -7.75
CA SER A 36 -2.17 3.58 -6.76
C SER A 36 -0.83 2.85 -6.57
N ARG A 37 0.14 3.09 -7.47
CA ARG A 37 1.43 2.37 -7.48
C ARG A 37 2.18 2.40 -6.14
N ALA A 38 2.09 3.51 -5.41
CA ALA A 38 2.77 3.69 -4.12
C ALA A 38 2.02 3.06 -2.94
N HIS A 39 0.76 2.63 -3.10
CA HIS A 39 -0.10 2.21 -1.98
C HIS A 39 0.52 1.07 -1.18
N ARG A 40 1.00 0.02 -1.83
CA ARG A 40 1.52 -1.17 -1.14
C ARG A 40 2.75 -0.86 -0.27
N PRO A 41 3.86 -0.30 -0.78
CA PRO A 41 5.02 -0.01 0.06
C PRO A 41 4.73 1.05 1.13
N ALA A 42 3.90 2.05 0.83
CA ALA A 42 3.51 3.06 1.83
C ALA A 42 2.65 2.46 2.95
N LEU A 43 1.64 1.64 2.62
CA LEU A 43 0.81 0.96 3.61
C LEU A 43 1.62 -0.04 4.44
N ALA A 44 2.51 -0.81 3.83
CA ALA A 44 3.34 -1.76 4.55
C ALA A 44 4.24 -1.07 5.57
N ALA A 45 4.88 0.04 5.18
CA ALA A 45 5.71 0.82 6.07
C ALA A 45 4.89 1.43 7.23
N PHE A 46 3.76 2.06 6.92
CA PHE A 46 2.91 2.71 7.93
C PHE A 46 2.24 1.70 8.86
N LEU A 47 1.62 0.64 8.34
CA LEU A 47 0.97 -0.38 9.16
C LEU A 47 1.98 -1.19 9.99
N GLY A 48 3.21 -1.35 9.52
CA GLY A 48 4.30 -1.91 10.30
C GLY A 48 4.61 -1.11 11.57
N THR A 49 4.52 0.23 11.53
CA THR A 49 4.69 1.05 12.76
C THR A 49 3.55 0.86 13.77
N LEU A 50 2.42 0.29 13.33
CA LEU A 50 1.28 -0.08 14.15
C LEU A 50 1.27 -1.57 14.53
N GLY A 51 2.32 -2.33 14.18
CA GLY A 51 2.46 -3.76 14.49
C GLY A 51 1.80 -4.71 13.50
N TYR A 52 1.39 -4.23 12.33
CA TYR A 52 0.80 -5.06 11.26
C TYR A 52 1.81 -5.27 10.12
N GLU A 53 2.39 -6.46 10.07
CA GLU A 53 3.44 -6.79 9.10
C GLU A 53 2.89 -7.20 7.72
N LEU A 54 3.46 -6.61 6.67
CA LEU A 54 3.11 -6.85 5.27
C LEU A 54 4.40 -7.01 4.42
N PRO A 55 5.23 -8.04 4.66
CA PRO A 55 6.58 -8.11 4.11
C PRO A 55 6.62 -8.13 2.57
N GLY A 56 5.67 -8.81 1.91
CA GLY A 56 5.58 -8.86 0.45
C GLY A 56 5.09 -7.57 -0.21
N TRP A 57 4.92 -6.49 0.55
CA TRP A 57 4.42 -5.21 0.06
C TRP A 57 5.46 -4.09 0.14
N LEU A 58 6.61 -4.31 0.80
CA LEU A 58 7.67 -3.32 0.96
C LEU A 58 8.44 -3.01 -0.34
N VAL A 59 8.47 -3.98 -1.27
CA VAL A 59 9.06 -3.84 -2.61
C VAL A 59 8.04 -4.37 -3.61
N VAL A 60 7.65 -3.55 -4.59
CA VAL A 60 6.63 -3.90 -5.57
C VAL A 60 7.13 -3.57 -6.97
N GLY A 61 7.09 -4.57 -7.86
CA GLY A 61 7.42 -4.38 -9.27
C GLY A 61 6.47 -3.41 -9.96
N ILE A 62 6.99 -2.68 -10.95
CA ILE A 62 6.26 -1.75 -11.79
C ILE A 62 6.28 -2.28 -13.21
N ASP A 63 5.10 -2.60 -13.72
CA ASP A 63 4.90 -3.01 -15.10
C ASP A 63 4.52 -1.79 -15.95
N ASN A 64 5.00 -1.76 -17.19
CA ASN A 64 4.55 -0.80 -18.18
C ASN A 64 3.22 -1.25 -18.83
N SER A 65 2.70 -0.46 -19.77
CA SER A 65 1.44 -0.76 -20.47
C SER A 65 1.48 -2.01 -21.35
N ARG A 66 2.67 -2.58 -21.62
CA ARG A 66 2.86 -3.85 -22.32
C ARG A 66 3.00 -5.05 -21.37
N GLY A 67 2.91 -4.82 -20.06
CA GLY A 67 3.12 -5.87 -19.05
C GLY A 67 4.58 -6.23 -18.84
N GLU A 68 5.52 -5.40 -19.29
CA GLU A 68 6.95 -5.61 -19.07
C GLU A 68 7.35 -4.97 -17.74
N LEU A 69 8.08 -5.71 -16.89
CA LEU A 69 8.64 -5.19 -15.65
C LEU A 69 9.72 -4.14 -15.98
N VAL A 70 9.51 -2.90 -15.54
CA VAL A 70 10.40 -1.75 -15.82
C VAL A 70 11.07 -1.17 -14.58
N GLY A 71 10.78 -1.71 -13.39
CA GLY A 71 11.42 -1.28 -12.15
C GLY A 71 10.66 -1.74 -10.91
N GLU A 72 10.97 -1.11 -9.79
CA GLU A 72 10.32 -1.38 -8.50
C GLU A 72 10.07 -0.09 -7.71
N LEU A 73 9.06 -0.13 -6.84
CA LEU A 73 8.80 0.89 -5.82
C LEU A 73 9.11 0.33 -4.44
N THR A 74 9.85 1.11 -3.66
CA THR A 74 10.12 0.85 -2.25
C THR A 74 10.11 2.15 -1.45
N ILE A 75 10.14 2.04 -0.14
CA ILE A 75 10.27 3.18 0.76
C ILE A 75 11.73 3.63 0.84
N ARG A 76 11.97 4.94 0.77
CA ARG A 76 13.26 5.48 1.19
C ARG A 76 13.26 5.52 2.72
N ARG A 77 14.13 4.75 3.35
CA ARG A 77 14.45 4.98 4.76
C ARG A 77 15.26 6.26 4.86
N PRO A 78 14.89 7.25 5.67
CA PRO A 78 15.76 8.38 5.91
C PRO A 78 17.07 7.88 6.51
N GLU A 79 18.19 8.40 6.01
CA GLU A 79 19.52 8.25 6.61
C GLU A 79 19.61 8.80 8.04
#